data_AF-A0A4Y2LH78-F1
#
_entry.id   AF-A0A4Y2LH78-F1
#
_cell.length_a   1.000
_cell.length_b   1.000
_cell.length_c   1.000
_cell.angle_alpha   90.00
_cell.angle_beta   90.00
_cell.angle_gamma   90.00
#
_symmetry.space_group_name_H-M   'P 1'
#
loop_
_entity.id
_entity.type
_entity.pdbx_description
1 polymer ?
#
loop_
_entity_poly.entity_id
_entity_poly.type
_entity_poly.pdbx_seq_one_letter_code
_entity_poly.pdbx_strand_id
1 'polypeptide(L)'
;MKLNSADRPSWQEIARESPATKRYWALWNSLYLKDGVLYRKWESNNGGFYRRQLILPKSRIQEVLRENHDNTSGRHFEVMKTLRKTRKRFYWDRFRADVEKWCRE
;
A
#
# COMPACT_ATOMS: atom_id res chain seq x y z
N MET A 1 -13.65 4.18 2.94
CA MET A 1 -13.05 2.84 3.18
C MET A 1 -14.12 1.82 2.79
N LYS A 2 -13.76 0.66 2.23
CA LYS A 2 -14.76 -0.34 1.81
C LYS A 2 -15.40 -0.91 3.08
N LEU A 3 -16.49 -0.27 3.52
CA LEU A 3 -17.38 -0.75 4.58
C LEU A 3 -18.21 -1.90 3.99
N ASN A 4 -18.92 -2.65 4.83
CA ASN A 4 -19.65 -3.89 4.50
C ASN A 4 -20.73 -3.78 3.38
N SER A 5 -20.77 -2.68 2.63
CA SER A 5 -21.51 -2.51 1.38
C SER A 5 -20.63 -2.83 0.16
N ALA A 6 -21.20 -3.56 -0.79
CA ALA A 6 -20.53 -3.96 -2.03
C ALA A 6 -20.22 -2.76 -2.96
N ASP A 7 -20.90 -1.63 -2.76
CA ASP A 7 -20.93 -0.54 -3.73
C ASP A 7 -19.85 0.50 -3.51
N ARG A 8 -19.26 0.95 -4.62
CA ARG A 8 -18.29 2.05 -4.65
C ARG A 8 -19.01 3.34 -4.27
N PRO A 9 -18.54 4.09 -3.25
CA PRO A 9 -19.10 5.40 -2.94
C PRO A 9 -19.08 6.31 -4.16
N SER A 10 -20.05 7.21 -4.26
CA SER A 10 -20.08 8.24 -5.30
C SER A 10 -18.91 9.21 -5.19
N TRP A 11 -18.65 9.97 -6.26
CA TRP A 11 -17.64 11.02 -6.20
C TRP A 11 -18.00 12.13 -5.19
N GLN A 12 -19.28 12.46 -5.04
CA GLN A 12 -19.75 13.50 -4.11
C GLN A 12 -19.40 13.15 -2.66
N GLU A 13 -19.55 11.89 -2.27
CA GLU A 13 -19.19 11.40 -0.92
C GLU A 13 -17.68 11.48 -0.64
N ILE A 14 -16.84 11.31 -1.68
CA ILE A 14 -15.38 11.23 -1.52
C ILE A 14 -14.67 12.54 -1.88
N ALA A 15 -15.36 13.52 -2.47
CA ALA A 15 -14.76 14.77 -2.91
C ALA A 15 -14.14 15.58 -1.76
N ARG A 16 -14.70 15.52 -0.55
CA ARG A 16 -14.20 16.22 0.65
C ARG A 16 -13.21 15.39 1.47
N GLU A 17 -13.01 14.14 1.10
CA GLU A 17 -12.15 13.21 1.82
C GLU A 17 -10.66 13.45 1.57
N SER A 18 -9.83 12.84 2.42
CA SER A 18 -8.37 12.94 2.33
C SER A 18 -7.83 12.45 0.97
N PRO A 19 -6.65 12.93 0.53
CA PRO A 19 -5.98 12.40 -0.66
C PRO A 19 -5.73 10.89 -0.61
N ALA A 20 -5.51 10.33 0.58
CA ALA A 20 -5.36 8.88 0.78
C ALA A 20 -6.67 8.16 0.48
N THR A 21 -7.78 8.65 1.03
CA THR A 21 -9.12 8.11 0.78
C THR A 21 -9.46 8.14 -0.71
N LYS A 22 -9.19 9.26 -1.40
CA LYS A 22 -9.38 9.41 -2.85
C LYS A 22 -8.55 8.42 -3.66
N ARG A 23 -7.29 8.17 -3.27
CA ARG A 23 -6.44 7.14 -3.91
C ARG A 23 -7.01 5.74 -3.74
N TYR A 24 -7.47 5.39 -2.53
CA TYR A 24 -8.10 4.09 -2.31
C TYR A 24 -9.44 3.96 -3.06
N TRP A 25 -10.20 5.04 -3.16
CA TRP A 25 -11.41 5.09 -3.99
C TRP A 25 -11.12 4.87 -5.47
N ALA A 26 -10.05 5.46 -6.01
CA ALA A 26 -9.62 5.20 -7.39
C ALA A 26 -9.23 3.73 -7.63
N LEU A 27 -8.75 3.04 -6.58
CA LEU A 27 -8.38 1.63 -6.60
C LEU A 27 -9.54 0.68 -6.26
N TRP A 28 -10.78 1.17 -6.11
CA TRP A 28 -11.89 0.41 -5.52
C TRP A 28 -12.07 -1.02 -6.05
N ASN A 29 -12.00 -1.21 -7.37
CA ASN A 29 -12.19 -2.52 -8.01
C ASN A 29 -11.08 -3.52 -7.66
N SER A 30 -9.90 -3.02 -7.29
CA SER A 30 -8.79 -3.83 -6.80
C SER A 30 -8.85 -4.10 -5.29
N LEU A 31 -9.72 -3.41 -4.55
CA LEU A 31 -9.83 -3.53 -3.09
C LEU A 31 -10.87 -4.57 -2.68
N TYR A 32 -10.57 -5.32 -1.63
CA TYR A 32 -11.50 -6.26 -1.03
C TYR A 32 -11.22 -6.42 0.47
N LEU A 33 -12.26 -6.73 1.22
CA LEU A 33 -12.14 -7.13 2.62
C LEU A 33 -11.95 -8.63 2.71
N LYS A 34 -11.10 -9.07 3.62
CA LYS A 34 -11.00 -10.45 4.08
C LYS A 34 -10.85 -10.42 5.59
N ASP A 35 -11.77 -11.05 6.32
CA ASP A 35 -11.74 -11.14 7.79
C ASP A 35 -11.60 -9.77 8.47
N GLY A 36 -12.32 -8.75 7.96
CA GLY A 36 -12.25 -7.36 8.46
C GLY A 36 -10.99 -6.58 8.06
N VAL A 37 -10.06 -7.21 7.33
CA VAL A 37 -8.80 -6.62 6.90
C VAL A 37 -8.89 -6.21 5.42
N LEU A 38 -8.44 -4.99 5.11
CA LEU A 38 -8.48 -4.43 3.76
C LEU A 38 -7.24 -4.84 2.96
N TYR A 39 -7.47 -5.42 1.79
CA TYR A 39 -6.43 -5.84 0.85
C TYR A 39 -6.61 -5.20 -0.51
N ARG A 40 -5.50 -5.11 -1.24
CA ARG A 40 -5.43 -4.78 -2.67
C ARG A 40 -4.99 -5.99 -3.47
N LYS A 41 -5.71 -6.28 -4.54
CA LYS A 41 -5.28 -7.15 -5.64
C LYS A 41 -4.35 -6.35 -6.54
N TRP A 42 -3.14 -6.85 -6.74
CA TRP A 42 -2.22 -6.31 -7.72
C TRP A 42 -1.94 -7.38 -8.76
N GLU A 43 -2.10 -7.03 -10.03
CA GLU A 43 -1.81 -7.89 -11.15
C GLU A 43 -0.71 -7.25 -12.01
N SER A 44 0.17 -8.06 -12.57
CA SER A 44 1.12 -7.59 -13.58
C SER A 44 0.40 -7.26 -14.88
N ASN A 45 0.97 -6.36 -15.68
CA ASN A 45 0.36 -5.91 -16.94
C ASN A 45 0.09 -7.06 -17.93
N ASN A 46 0.83 -8.17 -17.83
CA ASN A 46 0.66 -9.37 -18.65
C ASN A 46 -0.25 -10.44 -18.02
N GLY A 47 -0.92 -10.15 -16.90
CA GLY A 47 -1.81 -11.07 -16.19
C GLY A 47 -1.14 -12.26 -15.49
N GLY A 48 0.16 -12.51 -15.74
CA GLY A 48 0.86 -13.70 -15.25
C GLY A 48 1.20 -13.70 -13.75
N PHE A 49 1.12 -12.55 -13.07
CA PHE A 49 1.41 -12.46 -11.64
C PHE A 49 0.29 -11.76 -10.89
N TYR A 50 -0.22 -12.46 -9.89
CA TYR A 50 -1.17 -11.95 -8.92
C TYR A 50 -0.49 -11.79 -7.55
N ARG A 51 -0.78 -10.68 -6.86
CA ARG A 51 -0.35 -10.43 -5.48
C ARG A 51 -1.47 -9.85 -4.66
N ARG A 52 -1.55 -10.31 -3.41
CA ARG A 52 -2.37 -9.70 -2.37
C ARG A 52 -1.48 -8.80 -1.53
N GLN A 53 -1.82 -7.52 -1.47
CA GLN A 53 -1.14 -6.53 -0.65
C GLN A 53 -2.06 -6.10 0.48
N LEU A 54 -1.59 -6.18 1.73
CA LEU A 54 -2.27 -5.62 2.88
C LEU A 54 -2.25 -4.09 2.79
N ILE A 55 -3.40 -3.44 2.98
CA ILE A 55 -3.46 -1.98 3.13
C ILE A 55 -2.98 -1.62 4.53
N LEU A 56 -1.83 -0.94 4.62
CA LEU A 56 -1.27 -0.53 5.90
C LEU A 56 -1.86 0.80 6.39
N PRO A 57 -2.33 0.86 7.64
CA PRO A 57 -2.60 2.12 8.33
C PRO A 57 -1.29 2.91 8.54
N LYS A 58 -1.39 4.24 8.53
CA LYS A 58 -0.21 5.12 8.71
C LYS A 58 0.59 4.83 9.98
N SER A 59 -0.10 4.49 11.08
CA SER A 59 0.52 4.16 12.37
C SER A 59 1.45 2.94 12.32
N ARG A 60 1.28 2.03 11.36
CA ARG A 60 2.04 0.78 11.22
C ARG A 60 3.16 0.85 10.19
N ILE A 61 3.27 1.96 9.43
CA ILE A 61 4.28 2.10 8.37
C ILE A 61 5.70 1.99 8.94
N GLN A 62 5.98 2.73 10.01
CA GLN A 62 7.32 2.79 10.62
C GLN A 62 7.79 1.43 11.15
N GLU A 63 6.88 0.65 11.75
CA GLU A 63 7.13 -0.70 12.22
C GLU A 63 7.54 -1.62 11.06
N VAL A 64 6.74 -1.63 9.98
CA VAL A 64 7.01 -2.45 8.79
C VAL A 64 8.31 -2.05 8.09
N LEU A 65 8.62 -0.75 8.02
CA LEU A 65 9.87 -0.28 7.42
C LEU A 65 11.08 -0.80 8.22
N ARG A 66 11.05 -0.68 9.55
CA ARG A 66 12.12 -1.20 10.43
C ARG A 66 12.33 -2.71 10.29
N GLU A 67 11.25 -3.50 10.30
CA GLU A 67 11.34 -4.96 10.17
C GLU A 67 11.95 -5.43 8.84
N ASN A 68 11.79 -4.63 7.77
CA ASN A 68 12.30 -4.96 6.45
C ASN A 68 13.68 -4.36 6.17
N HIS A 69 14.20 -3.51 7.05
CA HIS A 69 15.55 -2.98 6.97
C HIS A 69 16.59 -4.06 7.26
N ASP A 70 17.67 -4.05 6.49
CA ASP A 70 18.83 -4.91 6.71
C ASP A 70 20.05 -3.99 6.82
N ASN A 71 20.72 -3.97 7.96
CA ASN A 71 21.79 -3.00 8.26
C ASN A 71 23.12 -3.31 7.54
N THR A 72 23.11 -4.26 6.60
CA THR A 72 24.33 -4.95 6.14
C THR A 72 24.84 -4.49 4.76
N SER A 73 24.09 -3.66 4.01
CA SER A 73 24.48 -3.29 2.64
C SER A 73 24.20 -1.81 2.27
N GLY A 74 24.78 -1.36 1.14
CA GLY A 74 24.89 0.08 0.81
C GLY A 74 23.56 0.78 0.53
N ARG A 75 23.49 2.08 0.87
CA ARG A 75 22.26 2.91 0.93
C ARG A 75 21.28 2.75 -0.25
N HIS A 76 21.75 2.81 -1.50
CA HIS A 76 20.87 2.68 -2.67
C HIS A 76 20.36 1.24 -2.90
N PHE A 77 21.21 0.25 -2.64
CA PHE A 77 20.84 -1.16 -2.74
C PHE A 77 19.79 -1.54 -1.68
N GLU A 78 19.91 -0.97 -0.49
CA GLU A 78 18.99 -1.12 0.65
C GLU A 78 17.60 -0.55 0.39
N VAL A 79 17.51 0.63 -0.26
CA VAL A 79 16.22 1.20 -0.70
C VAL A 79 15.50 0.22 -1.61
N MET A 80 16.18 -0.28 -2.64
CA MET A 80 15.56 -1.18 -3.62
C MET A 80 15.18 -2.53 -3.02
N LYS A 81 15.99 -3.07 -2.10
CA LYS A 81 15.72 -4.32 -1.39
C LYS A 81 14.49 -4.19 -0.49
N THR A 82 14.44 -3.13 0.33
CA THR A 82 13.31 -2.83 1.21
C THR A 82 12.05 -2.57 0.39
N LEU A 83 12.13 -1.73 -0.64
CA LEU A 83 11.00 -1.44 -1.54
C LEU A 83 10.45 -2.72 -2.19
N ARG A 84 11.33 -3.60 -2.69
CA ARG A 84 10.93 -4.86 -3.34
C ARG A 84 10.30 -5.86 -2.34
N LYS A 85 10.83 -5.95 -1.11
CA LYS A 85 10.27 -6.81 -0.05
C LYS A 85 8.92 -6.28 0.41
N THR A 86 8.84 -5.01 0.79
CA THR A 86 7.63 -4.40 1.36
C THR A 86 6.50 -4.34 0.33
N ARG A 87 6.80 -3.99 -0.94
CA ARG A 87 5.79 -3.95 -2.02
C ARG A 87 5.22 -5.33 -2.36
N LYS A 88 5.88 -6.44 -2.01
CA LYS A 88 5.28 -7.77 -2.21
C LYS A 88 4.08 -8.00 -1.29
N ARG A 89 4.09 -7.42 -0.08
CA ARG A 89 3.17 -7.76 1.01
C ARG A 89 2.24 -6.62 1.40
N PHE A 90 2.65 -5.38 1.17
CA PHE A 90 1.95 -4.21 1.67
C PHE A 90 1.72 -3.14 0.60
N TYR A 91 0.73 -2.28 0.86
CA TYR A 91 0.42 -1.09 0.08
C TYR A 91 -0.10 0.01 1.02
N TRP A 92 0.27 1.25 0.77
CA TRP A 92 -0.33 2.43 1.39
C TRP A 92 -0.19 3.65 0.45
N ASP A 93 -0.93 4.72 0.73
CA ASP A 93 -0.80 5.97 -0.01
C ASP A 93 0.62 6.53 0.13
N ARG A 94 1.23 6.98 -0.97
CA ARG A 94 2.61 7.52 -1.00
C ARG A 94 3.72 6.52 -0.64
N PHE A 95 3.45 5.20 -0.68
CA PHE A 95 4.43 4.12 -0.49
C PHE A 95 5.87 4.43 -0.94
N ARG A 96 6.05 4.83 -2.20
CA ARG A 96 7.37 5.09 -2.78
C ARG A 96 8.07 6.27 -2.09
N ALA A 97 7.37 7.37 -1.88
CA ALA A 97 7.93 8.57 -1.25
C ALA A 97 8.31 8.30 0.20
N ASP A 98 7.50 7.52 0.93
CA ASP A 98 7.77 7.20 2.33
C ASP A 98 8.99 6.28 2.49
N VAL A 99 9.11 5.26 1.63
CA VAL A 99 10.30 4.37 1.60
C VAL A 99 11.56 5.17 1.21
N GLU A 100 11.46 6.02 0.18
CA GLU A 100 12.59 6.86 -0.24
C GLU A 100 13.02 7.85 0.85
N LYS A 101 12.06 8.46 1.57
CA LYS A 101 12.36 9.35 2.69
C LYS A 101 13.06 8.60 3.82
N TRP A 102 12.51 7.46 4.24
CA TRP A 102 13.04 6.69 5.35
C TRP A 102 14.46 6.15 5.08
N CYS A 103 14.79 5.76 3.85
CA CYS A 103 16.16 5.33 3.53
C CYS A 103 17.20 6.47 3.41
N ARG A 104 16.75 7.74 3.43
CA ARG A 104 17.66 8.91 3.46
C ARG A 104 18.01 9.32 4.88
N GLU A 105 17.15 8.98 5.84
CA GLU A 105 17.41 9.11 7.28
C GLU A 105 18.44 8.05 7.72
#